data_AF-A0A849K7N1-F1
#
_entry.id   AF-A0A849K7N1-F1
#
_cell.length_a   1.000
_cell.length_b   1.000
_cell.length_c   1.000
_cell.angle_alpha   90.00
_cell.angle_beta   90.00
_cell.angle_gamma   90.00
#
_symmetry.space_group_name_H-M   'P 1'
#
loop_
_entity.id
_entity.type
_entity.pdbx_description
1 polymer ?
#
loop_
_entity_poly.entity_id
_entity_poly.type
_entity_poly.pdbx_seq_one_letter_code
_entity_poly.pdbx_strand_id
1 'polypeptide(L)'
;MTLAYRLSIWRRRRTDDASTPRRTASRAVTLLTVLAAVAALLAGTGALVADNLLVPVTWQATTTASDDGRHLLGGTTTSTLTIVEPTAGERLWVFAPAVAWCLTAVACGLLLRRVVRTTETGDAFHPDNARHLRQVGTVVLSGGLLAAAVATAGHLVLVRGAVAAGSLTAPGATDPAGEVVVPVTAFAVAATLWGVAVLLRHGAAMRDELRGLV
;
A
#
# COMPACT_ATOMS: atom_id res chain seq x y z
N MET A 1 -48.60 63.61 7.22
CA MET A 1 -48.53 62.77 8.43
C MET A 1 -48.06 61.37 8.03
N THR A 2 -46.89 60.99 8.58
CA THR A 2 -46.39 59.62 8.83
C THR A 2 -46.24 58.65 7.64
N LEU A 3 -45.10 58.76 6.96
CA LEU A 3 -44.46 57.68 6.19
C LEU A 3 -43.76 56.71 7.17
N ALA A 4 -44.31 55.50 7.31
CA ALA A 4 -43.75 54.44 8.15
C ALA A 4 -42.67 53.67 7.38
N TYR A 5 -41.39 53.92 7.71
CA TYR A 5 -40.26 53.13 7.20
C TYR A 5 -40.18 51.79 7.96
N ARG A 6 -40.46 50.69 7.25
CA ARG A 6 -40.36 49.33 7.79
C ARG A 6 -38.91 48.86 7.65
N LEU A 7 -38.12 49.04 8.71
CA LEU A 7 -36.77 48.48 8.87
C LEU A 7 -36.86 46.95 8.84
N SER A 8 -36.64 46.33 7.68
CA SER A 8 -36.42 44.89 7.57
C SER A 8 -35.01 44.58 8.06
N ILE A 9 -34.94 44.12 9.31
CA ILE A 9 -33.74 43.61 9.97
C ILE A 9 -33.21 42.42 9.15
N TRP A 10 -32.17 42.67 8.35
CA TRP A 10 -31.38 41.63 7.71
C TRP A 10 -30.55 40.94 8.79
N ARG A 11 -31.16 39.95 9.44
CA ARG A 11 -30.51 39.11 10.45
C ARG A 11 -29.49 38.22 9.72
N ARG A 12 -28.23 38.65 9.66
CA ARG A 12 -27.08 37.83 9.22
C ARG A 12 -27.00 36.58 10.10
N ARG A 13 -27.65 35.49 9.69
CA ARG A 13 -27.32 34.13 10.10
C ARG A 13 -26.17 33.67 9.21
N ARG A 14 -24.92 33.92 9.64
CA ARG A 14 -23.74 33.40 8.94
C ARG A 14 -22.57 33.25 9.92
N THR A 15 -22.67 32.33 10.88
CA THR A 15 -21.56 32.06 11.80
C THR A 15 -21.31 30.61 12.23
N ASP A 16 -22.07 29.59 11.79
CA ASP A 16 -21.88 28.25 12.41
C ASP A 16 -21.30 27.10 11.55
N ASP A 17 -21.15 27.21 10.22
CA ASP A 17 -20.76 26.04 9.39
C ASP A 17 -19.30 26.00 8.88
N ALA A 18 -18.41 26.90 9.32
CA ALA A 18 -17.01 26.85 8.89
C ALA A 18 -16.18 25.76 9.61
N SER A 19 -16.71 25.16 10.69
CA SER A 19 -15.98 24.20 11.55
C SER A 19 -16.23 22.72 11.21
N THR A 20 -17.35 22.44 10.52
CA THR A 20 -17.80 21.09 10.12
C THR A 20 -16.87 20.41 9.11
N PRO A 21 -16.40 21.05 8.01
CA PRO A 21 -15.56 20.38 7.02
C PRO A 21 -14.13 20.09 7.53
N ARG A 22 -13.65 20.80 8.55
CA ARG A 22 -12.31 20.59 9.13
C ARG A 22 -12.26 19.31 9.95
N ARG A 23 -13.26 19.10 10.82
CA ARG A 23 -13.33 17.90 11.68
C ARG A 23 -13.55 16.62 10.87
N THR A 24 -14.20 16.69 9.72
CA THR A 24 -14.45 15.52 8.87
C THR A 24 -13.18 15.03 8.16
N ALA A 25 -12.32 15.92 7.65
CA ALA A 25 -11.10 15.54 6.95
C ALA A 25 -10.09 14.82 7.86
N SER A 26 -9.84 15.38 9.04
CA SER A 26 -8.96 14.78 10.06
C SER A 26 -9.47 13.42 10.56
N ARG A 27 -10.79 13.29 10.76
CA ARG A 27 -11.43 12.02 11.13
C ARG A 27 -11.33 11.00 9.99
N ALA A 28 -11.55 11.42 8.74
CA ALA A 28 -11.44 10.54 7.58
C ALA A 28 -10.03 9.97 7.43
N VAL A 29 -8.97 10.80 7.54
CA VAL A 29 -7.58 10.32 7.49
C VAL A 29 -7.32 9.31 8.60
N THR A 30 -7.78 9.59 9.82
CA THR A 30 -7.59 8.69 10.97
C THR A 30 -8.28 7.35 10.73
N LEU A 31 -9.54 7.38 10.29
CA LEU A 31 -10.35 6.20 10.03
C LEU A 31 -9.74 5.36 8.89
N LEU A 32 -9.33 6.00 7.80
CA LEU A 32 -8.66 5.33 6.68
C LEU A 32 -7.32 4.70 7.09
N THR A 33 -6.55 5.39 7.95
CA THR A 33 -5.28 4.86 8.47
C THR A 33 -5.52 3.60 9.31
N VAL A 34 -6.49 3.66 10.23
CA VAL A 34 -6.84 2.52 11.09
C VAL A 34 -7.36 1.36 10.23
N LEU A 35 -8.26 1.64 9.29
CA LEU A 35 -8.84 0.63 8.41
C LEU A 35 -7.77 -0.04 7.54
N ALA A 36 -6.82 0.73 6.98
CA ALA A 36 -5.71 0.19 6.20
C ALA A 36 -4.76 -0.66 7.05
N ALA A 37 -4.43 -0.22 8.27
CA ALA A 37 -3.57 -0.97 9.18
C ALA A 37 -4.24 -2.29 9.62
N VAL A 38 -5.52 -2.25 9.97
CA VAL A 38 -6.30 -3.44 10.34
C VAL A 38 -6.43 -4.39 9.16
N ALA A 39 -6.76 -3.90 7.96
CA ALA A 39 -6.85 -4.73 6.77
C ALA A 39 -5.52 -5.42 6.44
N ALA A 40 -4.39 -4.70 6.57
CA ALA A 40 -3.06 -5.27 6.38
C ALA A 40 -2.78 -6.42 7.36
N LEU A 41 -3.05 -6.21 8.65
CA LEU A 41 -2.85 -7.26 9.66
C LEU A 41 -3.79 -8.46 9.44
N LEU A 42 -5.06 -8.21 9.12
CA LEU A 42 -6.04 -9.26 8.85
C LEU A 42 -5.62 -10.14 7.68
N ALA A 43 -5.09 -9.54 6.61
CA ALA A 43 -4.58 -10.28 5.45
C ALA A 43 -3.47 -11.28 5.83
N GLY A 44 -2.65 -10.98 6.85
CA GLY A 44 -1.60 -11.87 7.35
C GLY A 44 -2.04 -12.85 8.43
N THR A 45 -3.05 -12.52 9.24
CA THR A 45 -3.45 -13.35 10.40
C THR A 45 -3.87 -14.77 10.05
N GLY A 46 -4.42 -15.00 8.86
CA GLY A 46 -4.76 -16.34 8.39
C GLY A 46 -3.56 -17.29 8.40
N ALA A 47 -2.36 -16.80 8.07
CA ALA A 47 -1.14 -17.59 8.08
C ALA A 47 -0.67 -17.99 9.49
N LEU A 48 -1.05 -17.21 10.51
CA LEU A 48 -0.67 -17.52 11.89
C LEU A 48 -1.48 -18.67 12.48
N VAL A 49 -2.73 -18.87 12.02
CA VAL A 49 -3.67 -19.84 12.59
C VAL A 49 -3.93 -21.02 11.66
N ALA A 50 -3.57 -20.93 10.37
CA ALA A 50 -3.80 -22.02 9.42
C ALA A 50 -3.06 -23.31 9.79
N ASP A 51 -3.73 -24.47 9.68
CA ASP A 51 -3.10 -25.78 9.92
C ASP A 51 -2.09 -26.14 8.82
N ASN A 52 -2.25 -25.58 7.63
CA ASN A 52 -1.39 -25.77 6.48
C ASN A 52 -1.01 -24.42 5.85
N LEU A 53 0.24 -24.28 5.40
CA LEU A 53 0.66 -23.16 4.55
C LEU A 53 0.66 -23.61 3.08
N LEU A 54 0.01 -22.82 2.23
CA LEU A 54 0.01 -23.00 0.79
C LEU A 54 0.98 -21.99 0.16
N VAL A 55 2.05 -22.50 -0.43
CA VAL A 55 3.07 -21.69 -1.10
C VAL A 55 3.03 -22.05 -2.59
N PRO A 56 2.67 -21.14 -3.50
CA PRO A 56 2.77 -21.42 -4.92
C PRO A 56 4.24 -21.65 -5.27
N VAL A 57 4.55 -22.56 -6.19
CA VAL A 57 5.93 -22.83 -6.61
C VAL A 57 5.93 -23.00 -8.12
N THR A 58 6.89 -22.37 -8.79
CA THR A 58 7.02 -22.46 -10.25
C THR A 58 8.24 -23.29 -10.62
N TRP A 59 8.06 -24.16 -11.60
CA TRP A 59 9.10 -25.07 -12.08
C TRP A 59 9.17 -25.00 -13.59
N GLN A 60 10.35 -25.28 -14.14
CA GLN A 60 10.51 -25.53 -15.57
C GLN A 60 10.59 -27.04 -15.77
N ALA A 61 9.55 -27.60 -16.39
CA ALA A 61 9.58 -29.00 -16.81
C ALA A 61 10.57 -29.12 -17.98
N THR A 62 11.53 -30.04 -17.91
CA THR A 62 12.45 -30.31 -19.03
C THR A 62 11.75 -31.16 -20.09
N THR A 63 10.81 -32.02 -19.68
CA THR A 63 9.95 -32.81 -20.56
C THR A 63 8.50 -32.85 -20.06
N THR A 64 7.53 -32.59 -20.93
CA THR A 64 6.11 -32.90 -20.67
C THR A 64 5.69 -34.15 -21.47
N ALA A 65 4.96 -35.05 -20.83
CA ALA A 65 4.42 -36.23 -21.51
C ALA A 65 3.27 -35.80 -22.44
N SER A 66 3.40 -36.08 -23.74
CA SER A 66 2.30 -35.96 -24.70
C SER A 66 1.52 -37.27 -24.74
N ASP A 67 0.19 -37.20 -24.93
CA ASP A 67 -0.69 -38.38 -25.05
C ASP A 67 -0.26 -39.36 -26.16
N ASP A 68 0.51 -38.88 -27.15
CA ASP A 68 1.08 -39.69 -28.24
C ASP A 68 2.42 -40.40 -27.89
N GLY A 69 2.82 -40.43 -26.61
CA GLY A 69 4.07 -41.08 -26.19
C GLY A 69 5.36 -40.35 -26.57
N ARG A 70 5.25 -39.08 -27.01
CA ARG A 70 6.39 -38.20 -27.31
C ARG A 70 6.67 -37.28 -26.11
N HIS A 71 7.94 -37.03 -25.82
CA HIS A 71 8.35 -36.02 -24.83
C HIS A 71 8.45 -34.66 -25.52
N LEU A 72 7.63 -33.69 -25.09
CA LEU A 72 7.74 -32.30 -25.52
C LEU A 72 8.75 -31.58 -24.62
N LEU A 73 9.50 -30.61 -25.17
CA LEU A 73 10.26 -29.64 -24.37
C LEU A 73 9.26 -28.93 -23.44
N GLY A 74 9.43 -29.09 -22.14
CA GLY A 74 8.44 -28.63 -21.16
C GLY A 74 8.43 -27.11 -20.98
N GLY A 75 7.32 -26.60 -20.44
CA GLY A 75 7.11 -25.18 -20.14
C GLY A 75 7.02 -24.90 -18.64
N THR A 76 6.85 -23.64 -18.27
CA THR A 76 6.64 -23.24 -16.86
C THR A 76 5.37 -23.89 -16.33
N THR A 77 5.50 -24.65 -15.25
CA THR A 77 4.37 -25.27 -14.55
C THR A 77 4.31 -24.72 -13.13
N THR A 78 3.12 -24.28 -12.72
CA THR A 78 2.87 -23.78 -11.36
C THR A 78 2.21 -24.89 -10.56
N SER A 79 2.80 -25.24 -9.43
CA SER A 79 2.24 -26.17 -8.43
C SER A 79 2.10 -25.46 -7.09
N THR A 80 1.39 -26.07 -6.15
CA THR A 80 1.26 -25.52 -4.79
C THR A 80 1.95 -26.46 -3.81
N LEU A 81 2.98 -25.96 -3.12
CA LEU A 81 3.58 -26.62 -1.97
C LEU A 81 2.63 -26.46 -0.78
N THR A 82 2.24 -27.59 -0.20
CA THR A 82 1.47 -27.63 1.05
C THR A 82 2.42 -28.03 2.17
N ILE A 83 2.67 -27.10 3.09
CA ILE A 83 3.45 -27.38 4.31
C ILE A 83 2.45 -27.80 5.39
N VAL A 84 2.48 -29.09 5.73
CA VAL A 84 1.68 -29.68 6.80
C VAL A 84 2.40 -29.43 8.12
N GLU A 85 1.68 -28.90 9.11
CA GLU A 85 2.23 -28.51 10.43
C GLU A 85 3.36 -27.46 10.36
N PRO A 86 3.06 -26.24 9.89
CA PRO A 86 4.06 -25.20 9.71
C PRO A 86 4.61 -24.72 11.05
N THR A 87 5.92 -24.61 11.13
CA THR A 87 6.65 -24.14 12.31
C THR A 87 6.35 -22.66 12.58
N ALA A 88 6.61 -22.22 13.82
CA ALA A 88 6.42 -20.81 14.19
C ALA A 88 7.24 -19.84 13.30
N GLY A 89 8.43 -20.26 12.86
CA GLY A 89 9.26 -19.45 11.97
C GLY A 89 8.67 -19.28 10.57
N GLU A 90 8.07 -20.33 10.00
CA GLU A 90 7.44 -20.30 8.68
C GLU A 90 6.19 -19.42 8.68
N ARG A 91 5.37 -19.55 9.75
CA ARG A 91 4.22 -18.67 9.99
C ARG A 91 4.64 -17.20 10.10
N LEU A 92 5.75 -16.93 10.79
CA LEU A 92 6.28 -15.57 10.94
C LEU A 92 6.73 -14.99 9.59
N TRP A 93 7.39 -15.78 8.74
CA TRP A 93 7.81 -15.34 7.41
C TRP A 93 6.63 -14.97 6.51
N VAL A 94 5.54 -15.74 6.56
CA VAL A 94 4.32 -15.43 5.78
C VAL A 94 3.58 -14.21 6.38
N PHE A 95 3.66 -14.00 7.69
CA PHE A 95 3.04 -12.85 8.35
C PHE A 95 3.83 -11.54 8.21
N ALA A 96 5.15 -11.60 8.08
CA ALA A 96 6.02 -10.42 8.08
C ALA A 96 5.68 -9.34 7.03
N PRO A 97 5.30 -9.67 5.77
CA PRO A 97 4.85 -8.68 4.79
C PRO A 97 3.62 -7.88 5.25
N ALA A 98 2.69 -8.50 5.98
CA ALA A 98 1.52 -7.83 6.53
C ALA A 98 1.90 -6.77 7.58
N VAL A 99 2.92 -7.07 8.41
CA VAL A 99 3.47 -6.11 9.38
C VAL A 99 4.12 -4.93 8.65
N ALA A 100 4.89 -5.18 7.60
CA ALA A 100 5.50 -4.13 6.78
C ALA A 100 4.44 -3.19 6.19
N TRP A 101 3.34 -3.74 5.64
CA TRP A 101 2.23 -2.94 5.14
C TRP A 101 1.51 -2.16 6.24
N CYS A 102 1.32 -2.74 7.42
CA CYS A 102 0.74 -2.06 8.57
C CYS A 102 1.55 -0.83 8.99
N LEU A 103 2.88 -0.99 9.14
CA LEU A 103 3.78 0.12 9.48
C LEU A 103 3.76 1.21 8.40
N THR A 104 3.73 0.81 7.14
CA THR A 104 3.62 1.73 5.99
C THR A 104 2.33 2.54 6.05
N ALA A 105 1.19 1.89 6.33
CA ALA A 105 -0.11 2.55 6.46
C ALA A 105 -0.10 3.57 7.61
N VAL A 106 0.43 3.20 8.78
CA VAL A 106 0.55 4.10 9.94
C VAL A 106 1.43 5.30 9.62
N ALA A 107 2.60 5.09 9.01
CA ALA A 107 3.50 6.17 8.63
C ALA A 107 2.85 7.13 7.61
N CYS A 108 2.14 6.60 6.61
CA CYS A 108 1.38 7.41 5.66
C CYS A 108 0.28 8.22 6.36
N GLY A 109 -0.47 7.60 7.26
CA GLY A 109 -1.52 8.28 8.03
C GLY A 109 -1.02 9.44 8.88
N LEU A 110 0.14 9.29 9.53
CA LEU A 110 0.78 10.35 10.30
C LEU A 110 1.21 11.53 9.41
N LEU A 111 1.78 11.25 8.24
CA LEU A 111 2.18 12.29 7.29
C LEU A 111 0.98 13.00 6.65
N LEU A 112 -0.06 12.26 6.26
CA LEU A 112 -1.30 12.83 5.72
C LEU A 112 -2.02 13.70 6.77
N ARG A 113 -1.98 13.33 8.05
CA ARG A 113 -2.49 14.18 9.13
C ARG A 113 -1.77 15.53 9.19
N ARG A 114 -0.46 15.57 8.93
CA ARG A 114 0.27 16.85 8.84
C ARG A 114 -0.23 17.71 7.68
N VAL A 115 -0.46 17.11 6.51
CA VAL A 115 -1.01 17.80 5.32
C VAL A 115 -2.43 18.35 5.58
N VAL A 116 -3.29 17.56 6.22
CA VAL A 116 -4.65 18.02 6.54
C VAL A 116 -4.59 19.19 7.53
N ARG A 117 -3.76 19.08 8.57
CA ARG A 117 -3.61 20.15 9.56
C ARG A 117 -3.12 21.47 8.97
N THR A 118 -2.16 21.44 8.05
CA THR A 118 -1.65 22.64 7.36
C THR A 118 -2.65 23.21 6.36
N THR A 119 -3.46 22.36 5.73
CA THR A 119 -4.54 22.80 4.84
C THR A 119 -5.68 23.44 5.64
N GLU A 120 -6.00 22.91 6.82
CA GLU A 120 -6.98 23.48 7.75
C GLU A 120 -6.62 24.90 8.22
N THR A 121 -5.33 25.23 8.29
CA THR A 121 -4.85 26.59 8.60
C THR A 121 -5.00 27.60 7.46
N GLY A 122 -5.50 27.17 6.29
CA GLY A 122 -5.96 28.07 5.22
C GLY A 122 -5.05 28.18 4.00
N ASP A 123 -3.97 27.41 3.93
CA ASP A 123 -3.08 27.40 2.77
C ASP A 123 -2.85 25.98 2.22
N ALA A 124 -3.69 25.59 1.26
CA ALA A 124 -3.57 24.30 0.58
C ALA A 124 -2.27 24.19 -0.24
N PHE A 125 -1.74 25.31 -0.75
CA PHE A 125 -0.55 25.37 -1.60
C PHE A 125 0.73 25.65 -0.82
N HIS A 126 0.72 25.45 0.50
CA HIS A 126 1.91 25.63 1.31
C HIS A 126 3.04 24.71 0.79
N PRO A 127 4.28 25.20 0.59
CA PRO A 127 5.38 24.41 0.03
C PRO A 127 5.70 23.14 0.85
N ASP A 128 5.38 23.16 2.15
CA ASP A 128 5.53 21.99 3.02
C ASP A 128 4.52 20.87 2.71
N ASN A 129 3.34 21.17 2.17
CA ASN A 129 2.38 20.15 1.75
C ASN A 129 2.95 19.30 0.60
N ALA A 130 3.66 19.93 -0.34
CA ALA A 130 4.36 19.22 -1.40
C ALA A 130 5.52 18.35 -0.87
N ARG A 131 6.22 18.80 0.18
CA ARG A 131 7.25 17.99 0.85
C ARG A 131 6.65 16.78 1.55
N HIS A 132 5.59 16.98 2.32
CA HIS A 132 4.88 15.89 3.00
C HIS A 132 4.31 14.88 2.00
N LEU A 133 3.73 15.33 0.88
CA LEU A 133 3.18 14.41 -0.12
C LEU A 133 4.27 13.60 -0.83
N ARG A 134 5.44 14.21 -1.07
CA ARG A 134 6.63 13.47 -1.53
C ARG A 134 7.08 12.43 -0.52
N GLN A 135 7.10 12.78 0.76
CA GLN A 135 7.44 11.85 1.84
C GLN A 135 6.45 10.68 1.91
N VAL A 136 5.15 10.92 1.75
CA VAL A 136 4.14 9.85 1.66
C VAL A 136 4.46 8.93 0.47
N GLY A 137 4.72 9.49 -0.71
CA GLY A 137 5.12 8.69 -1.88
C GLY A 137 6.36 7.83 -1.65
N THR A 138 7.40 8.39 -1.01
CA THR A 138 8.61 7.63 -0.67
C THR A 138 8.35 6.54 0.38
N VAL A 139 7.48 6.80 1.35
CA VAL A 139 7.11 5.81 2.39
C VAL A 139 6.31 4.66 1.76
N VAL A 140 5.35 4.96 0.88
CA VAL A 140 4.60 3.92 0.16
C VAL A 140 5.52 3.06 -0.68
N LEU A 141 6.45 3.67 -1.43
CA LEU A 141 7.37 2.92 -2.28
C LEU A 141 8.32 2.05 -1.46
N SER A 142 8.99 2.64 -0.47
CA SER A 142 9.93 1.91 0.40
C SER A 142 9.23 0.80 1.19
N GLY A 143 8.03 1.06 1.70
CA GLY A 143 7.20 0.07 2.40
C GLY A 143 6.77 -1.07 1.49
N GLY A 144 6.32 -0.76 0.27
CA GLY A 144 5.96 -1.77 -0.73
C GLY A 144 7.13 -2.62 -1.19
N LEU A 145 8.30 -2.00 -1.40
CA LEU A 145 9.54 -2.72 -1.73
C LEU A 145 10.01 -3.62 -0.59
N LEU A 146 9.94 -3.12 0.65
CA LEU A 146 10.27 -3.91 1.84
C LEU A 146 9.33 -5.12 1.96
N ALA A 147 8.01 -4.90 1.85
CA ALA A 147 7.02 -5.98 1.93
C ALA A 147 7.24 -7.03 0.83
N ALA A 148 7.52 -6.60 -0.40
CA ALA A 148 7.84 -7.47 -1.52
C ALA A 148 9.14 -8.27 -1.31
N ALA A 149 10.19 -7.61 -0.81
CA ALA A 149 11.46 -8.26 -0.50
C ALA A 149 11.30 -9.31 0.61
N VAL A 150 10.55 -8.98 1.67
CA VAL A 150 10.27 -9.91 2.78
C VAL A 150 9.43 -11.08 2.30
N ALA A 151 8.41 -10.86 1.47
CA ALA A 151 7.59 -11.93 0.90
C ALA A 151 8.42 -12.87 0.01
N THR A 152 9.25 -12.30 -0.86
CA THR A 152 10.15 -13.05 -1.74
C THR A 152 11.19 -13.84 -0.94
N ALA A 153 11.77 -13.23 0.10
CA ALA A 153 12.73 -13.91 0.97
C ALA A 153 12.08 -15.05 1.76
N GLY A 154 10.90 -14.82 2.35
CA GLY A 154 10.14 -15.84 3.06
C GLY A 154 9.81 -17.03 2.15
N HIS A 155 9.32 -16.75 0.95
CA HIS A 155 9.04 -17.76 -0.06
C HIS A 155 10.30 -18.58 -0.43
N LEU A 156 11.43 -17.91 -0.68
CA LEU A 156 12.69 -18.60 -0.98
C LEU A 156 13.18 -19.48 0.17
N VAL A 157 13.03 -19.03 1.42
CA VAL A 157 13.39 -19.81 2.61
C VAL A 157 12.53 -21.08 2.69
N LEU A 158 11.21 -20.95 2.49
CA LEU A 158 10.27 -22.07 2.51
C LEU A 158 10.56 -23.08 1.40
N VAL A 159 10.72 -22.60 0.16
CA VAL A 159 11.01 -23.45 -1.00
C VAL A 159 12.35 -24.16 -0.84
N ARG A 160 13.41 -23.46 -0.43
CA ARG A 160 14.73 -24.07 -0.21
C ARG A 160 14.72 -25.07 0.95
N GLY A 161 14.00 -24.77 2.02
CA GLY A 161 13.85 -25.69 3.15
C GLY A 161 13.19 -27.00 2.72
N ALA A 162 12.11 -26.92 1.94
CA ALA A 162 11.41 -28.09 1.42
C ALA A 162 12.22 -28.87 0.36
N VAL A 163 13.05 -28.19 -0.46
CA VAL A 163 14.00 -28.88 -1.36
C VAL A 163 15.07 -29.62 -0.55
N ALA A 164 15.65 -28.98 0.46
CA ALA A 164 16.67 -29.58 1.32
C ALA A 164 16.12 -30.77 2.14
N ALA A 165 14.85 -30.72 2.53
CA ALA A 165 14.16 -31.82 3.22
C ALA A 165 13.76 -32.97 2.28
N GLY A 166 13.95 -32.81 0.96
CA GLY A 166 13.54 -33.81 -0.05
C GLY A 166 12.02 -33.89 -0.25
N SER A 167 11.24 -32.96 0.27
CA SER A 167 9.77 -32.92 0.12
C SER A 167 9.32 -32.27 -1.19
N LEU A 168 10.25 -31.61 -1.89
CA LEU A 168 10.06 -31.03 -3.23
C LEU A 168 10.94 -31.79 -4.25
N THR A 169 10.43 -32.90 -4.78
CA THR A 169 11.09 -33.65 -5.86
C THR A 169 10.15 -33.85 -7.03
N ALA A 170 10.47 -33.25 -8.18
CA ALA A 170 9.78 -33.46 -9.44
C ALA A 170 10.75 -34.10 -10.45
N PRO A 171 10.57 -35.38 -10.82
CA PRO A 171 11.40 -36.04 -11.81
C PRO A 171 11.36 -35.29 -13.14
N GLY A 172 12.52 -34.86 -13.66
CA GLY A 172 12.62 -34.17 -14.95
C GLY A 172 12.24 -32.68 -14.94
N ALA A 173 12.20 -32.03 -13.77
CA ALA A 173 12.09 -30.58 -13.65
C ALA A 173 13.38 -29.96 -13.11
N THR A 174 13.68 -28.71 -13.48
CA THR A 174 14.73 -27.93 -12.82
C THR A 174 14.28 -27.50 -11.43
N ASP A 175 15.24 -27.14 -10.57
CA ASP A 175 14.94 -26.61 -9.24
C ASP A 175 13.88 -25.50 -9.29
N PRO A 176 12.95 -25.48 -8.31
CA PRO A 176 11.87 -24.51 -8.28
C PRO A 176 12.42 -23.08 -8.19
N ALA A 177 12.00 -22.22 -9.10
CA ALA A 177 12.35 -20.81 -9.08
C ALA A 177 11.46 -20.09 -8.06
N GLY A 178 12.08 -19.33 -7.16
CA GLY A 178 11.33 -18.48 -6.23
C GLY A 178 10.62 -17.36 -6.98
N GLU A 179 9.35 -17.12 -6.64
CA GLU A 179 8.57 -16.04 -7.22
C GLU A 179 9.04 -14.68 -6.67
N VAL A 180 9.43 -13.77 -7.56
CA VAL A 180 9.79 -12.39 -7.19
C VAL A 180 8.54 -11.53 -7.26
N VAL A 181 8.10 -11.04 -6.10
CA VAL A 181 6.93 -10.15 -6.01
C VAL A 181 7.36 -8.73 -6.40
N VAL A 182 6.70 -8.16 -7.42
CA VAL A 182 6.93 -6.75 -7.82
C VAL A 182 5.76 -5.89 -7.32
N PRO A 183 5.99 -4.87 -6.47
CA PRO A 183 4.91 -4.09 -5.86
C PRO A 183 4.42 -2.98 -6.81
N VAL A 184 3.82 -3.36 -7.95
CA VAL A 184 3.37 -2.45 -9.02
C VAL A 184 2.42 -1.38 -8.49
N THR A 185 1.52 -1.74 -7.58
CA THR A 185 0.57 -0.82 -6.95
C THR A 185 1.29 0.25 -6.12
N ALA A 186 2.36 -0.10 -5.40
CA ALA A 186 3.15 0.86 -4.62
C ALA A 186 3.87 1.85 -5.54
N PHE A 187 4.43 1.38 -6.67
CA PHE A 187 5.03 2.23 -7.69
C PHE A 187 4.03 3.22 -8.27
N ALA A 188 2.84 2.74 -8.65
CA ALA A 188 1.79 3.60 -9.21
C ALA A 188 1.37 4.68 -8.21
N VAL A 189 1.08 4.30 -6.97
CA VAL A 189 0.68 5.25 -5.92
C VAL A 189 1.78 6.27 -5.62
N ALA A 190 3.04 5.83 -5.49
CA ALA A 190 4.17 6.73 -5.28
C ALA A 190 4.34 7.74 -6.43
N ALA A 191 4.25 7.26 -7.68
CA ALA A 191 4.32 8.10 -8.87
C ALA A 191 3.19 9.15 -8.88
N THR A 192 1.95 8.75 -8.58
CA THR A 192 0.82 9.67 -8.46
C THR A 192 1.07 10.74 -7.41
N LEU A 193 1.51 10.36 -6.21
CA LEU A 193 1.77 11.29 -5.11
C LEU A 193 2.90 12.28 -5.44
N TRP A 194 3.96 11.81 -6.10
CA TRP A 194 5.03 12.68 -6.58
C TRP A 194 4.56 13.65 -7.65
N GLY A 195 3.73 13.19 -8.60
CA GLY A 195 3.10 14.03 -9.61
C GLY A 195 2.28 15.15 -8.99
N VAL A 196 1.37 14.81 -8.07
CA VAL A 196 0.57 15.79 -7.32
C VAL A 196 1.48 16.76 -6.55
N ALA A 197 2.56 16.28 -5.95
CA ALA A 197 3.50 17.15 -5.24
C ALA A 197 4.22 18.14 -6.15
N VAL A 198 4.52 17.79 -7.41
CA VAL A 198 5.06 18.79 -8.35
C VAL A 198 4.00 19.78 -8.77
N LEU A 199 2.76 19.34 -9.01
CA LEU A 199 1.65 20.26 -9.33
C LEU A 199 1.45 21.30 -8.22
N LEU A 200 1.47 20.87 -6.95
CA LEU A 200 1.36 21.77 -5.80
C LEU A 200 2.50 22.79 -5.74
N ARG A 201 3.75 22.39 -6.03
CA ARG A 201 4.88 23.33 -6.08
C ARG A 201 4.74 24.36 -7.20
N HIS A 202 4.32 23.94 -8.39
CA HIS A 202 4.12 24.89 -9.49
C HIS A 202 2.97 25.86 -9.19
N GLY A 203 1.88 25.36 -8.60
CA GLY A 203 0.77 26.21 -8.16
C GLY A 203 1.18 27.23 -7.09
N ALA A 204 2.06 26.84 -6.15
CA ALA A 204 2.62 27.75 -5.16
C ALA A 204 3.45 28.87 -5.81
N ALA A 205 4.34 28.50 -6.74
CA ALA A 205 5.18 29.46 -7.46
C ALA A 205 4.34 30.48 -8.28
N MET A 206 3.34 29.99 -9.02
CA MET A 206 2.42 30.87 -9.77
C MET A 206 1.65 31.83 -8.85
N ARG A 207 1.27 31.39 -7.65
CA ARG A 207 0.59 32.25 -6.68
C ARG A 207 1.49 33.37 -6.19
N ASP A 208 2.77 33.08 -5.96
CA ASP A 208 3.73 34.06 -5.48
C ASP A 208 4.06 35.10 -6.57
N GLU A 209 4.16 34.67 -7.83
CA GLU A 209 4.29 35.57 -8.99
C GLU A 209 3.10 36.52 -9.12
N LEU A 210 1.86 36.00 -9.01
CA LEU A 210 0.64 36.82 -9.08
C LEU A 210 0.53 37.83 -7.94
N ARG A 211 1.01 37.50 -6.75
CA ARG A 211 1.04 38.44 -5.61
C ARG A 211 2.08 39.54 -5.75
N GLY A 212 3.12 39.35 -6.56
CA GLY A 212 4.11 40.37 -6.85
C GLY A 212 3.67 41.43 -7.86
N LEU A 213 2.54 41.20 -8.54
CA LEU A 213 1.98 42.08 -9.58
C LEU A 213 0.89 43.04 -9.08
N VAL A 214 0.38 42.85 -7.87
CA VAL A 214 -0.72 43.63 -7.26
C VAL A 214 -0.19 44.43 -6.07
#